data_AF-A0A7V9GXR9-F1
#
_entry.id   AF-A0A7V9GXR9-F1
#
_cell.length_a   1.000
_cell.length_b   1.000
_cell.length_c   1.000
_cell.angle_alpha   90.00
_cell.angle_beta   90.00
_cell.angle_gamma   90.00
#
_symmetry.space_group_name_H-M   'P 1'
#
loop_
_entity.id
_entity.type
_entity.pdbx_description
1 polymer ?
#
loop_
_entity_poly.entity_id
_entity_poly.type
_entity_poly.pdbx_seq_one_letter_code
_entity_poly.pdbx_strand_id
1 'polypeptide(L)'
;MIDARPEAIVRCASAQDVATVVAYARETGTELAVRGGAHSVPGFGTADDAVVADLSGMRSVSVDPEARTATAGGGATWGDFNEATQPYALATTGGIISTTGVG
;
A
#
# COMPACT_ATOMS: atom_id res chain seq x y z
N MET A 1 0.75 11.68 14.96
CA MET A 1 -0.49 11.85 15.77
C MET A 1 -0.91 10.53 16.41
N ILE A 2 -0.66 9.38 15.77
CA ILE A 2 -0.95 8.06 16.36
C ILE A 2 0.32 7.50 17.01
N ASP A 3 0.23 7.13 18.29
CA ASP A 3 1.27 6.45 19.05
C ASP A 3 0.74 5.06 19.43
N ALA A 4 0.74 4.16 18.45
CA ALA A 4 0.34 2.76 18.63
C ALA A 4 1.56 1.86 18.46
N ARG A 5 1.59 0.75 19.19
CA ARG A 5 2.71 -0.18 19.27
C ARG A 5 2.29 -1.55 18.72
N PRO A 6 2.45 -1.79 17.42
CA PRO A 6 2.14 -3.09 16.84
C PRO A 6 3.08 -4.17 17.39
N GLU A 7 2.57 -5.39 17.47
CA GLU A 7 3.37 -6.58 17.85
C GLU A 7 4.49 -6.80 16.82
N ALA A 8 4.16 -6.65 15.54
CA ALA A 8 5.09 -6.80 14.44
C ALA A 8 4.71 -5.93 13.23
N ILE A 9 5.72 -5.53 12.44
CA ILE A 9 5.52 -4.89 11.14
C ILE A 9 6.22 -5.74 10.10
N VAL A 10 5.45 -6.25 9.14
CA VAL A 10 5.95 -7.05 8.03
C VAL A 10 5.95 -6.20 6.77
N ARG A 11 7.14 -5.81 6.32
CA ARG A 11 7.34 -5.11 5.05
C ARG A 11 7.23 -6.10 3.90
N CYS A 12 6.06 -6.15 3.29
CA CYS A 12 5.76 -7.06 2.19
C CYS A 12 6.49 -6.59 0.93
N ALA A 13 7.12 -7.54 0.23
CA ALA A 13 7.74 -7.32 -1.08
C ALA A 13 6.94 -8.00 -2.21
N SER A 14 5.99 -8.88 -1.86
CA SER A 14 5.19 -9.65 -2.80
C SER A 14 3.79 -9.95 -2.27
N ALA A 15 2.90 -10.37 -3.16
CA ALA A 15 1.58 -10.89 -2.78
C ALA A 15 1.67 -12.12 -1.87
N GLN A 16 2.75 -12.91 -1.96
CA GLN A 16 2.98 -14.07 -1.10
C GLN A 16 3.26 -13.64 0.34
N ASP A 17 4.00 -12.56 0.55
CA ASP A 17 4.24 -12.01 1.88
C ASP A 17 2.93 -11.53 2.50
N VAL A 18 2.10 -10.82 1.73
CA VAL A 18 0.77 -10.37 2.17
C VAL A 18 -0.11 -11.57 2.56
N ALA A 19 -0.16 -12.60 1.71
CA ALA A 19 -0.92 -13.82 2.00
C ALA A 19 -0.44 -14.49 3.29
N THR A 20 0.87 -14.50 3.54
CA THR A 20 1.48 -15.06 4.76
C THR A 20 1.06 -14.26 5.99
N VAL A 21 1.07 -12.92 5.92
CA VAL A 21 0.65 -12.05 7.03
C VAL A 21 -0.85 -12.22 7.33
N VAL A 22 -1.68 -12.31 6.29
CA VAL A 22 -3.12 -12.55 6.44
C VAL A 22 -3.39 -13.92 7.06
N ALA A 23 -2.66 -14.96 6.63
CA ALA A 23 -2.77 -16.28 7.22
C ALA A 23 -2.35 -16.28 8.70
N TYR A 24 -1.24 -15.64 9.03
CA TYR A 24 -0.77 -15.46 10.42
C TYR A 24 -1.85 -14.81 11.29
N ALA A 25 -2.36 -13.63 10.89
CA ALA A 25 -3.40 -12.92 11.64
C ALA A 25 -4.65 -13.80 11.87
N ARG A 26 -5.05 -14.57 10.86
CA ARG A 26 -6.19 -15.49 10.95
C ARG A 26 -5.91 -16.66 11.91
N GLU A 27 -4.72 -17.23 11.88
CA GLU A 27 -4.34 -18.41 12.68
C GLU A 27 -4.12 -18.06 14.15
N THR A 28 -3.56 -16.88 14.44
CA THR A 28 -3.29 -16.42 15.81
C THR A 28 -4.43 -15.63 16.42
N GLY A 29 -5.36 -15.11 15.60
CA GLY A 29 -6.37 -14.16 16.01
C GLY A 29 -5.82 -12.75 16.28
N THR A 30 -4.56 -12.48 15.89
CA THR A 30 -3.95 -11.14 15.99
C THR A 30 -4.67 -10.17 15.05
N GLU A 31 -4.93 -8.95 15.51
CA GLU A 31 -5.51 -7.90 14.67
C GLU A 31 -4.58 -7.58 13.49
N LEU A 32 -5.14 -7.42 12.29
CA LEU A 32 -4.40 -7.08 11.08
C LEU A 32 -4.63 -5.61 10.73
N ALA A 33 -3.56 -4.82 10.72
CA ALA A 33 -3.55 -3.48 10.13
C ALA A 33 -2.84 -3.50 8.77
N VAL A 34 -3.39 -2.79 7.78
CA VAL A 34 -2.80 -2.69 6.43
C VAL A 34 -2.31 -1.28 6.17
N ARG A 35 -1.05 -1.14 5.75
CA ARG A 35 -0.41 0.15 5.51
C ARG A 35 0.08 0.27 4.07
N GLY A 36 -0.59 1.12 3.30
CA GLY A 36 -0.11 1.65 2.01
C GLY A 36 0.73 2.92 2.21
N GLY A 37 0.27 4.05 1.68
CA GLY A 37 0.99 5.34 1.76
C GLY A 37 1.00 6.03 3.14
N ALA A 38 0.42 5.42 4.18
CA ALA A 38 0.41 5.95 5.55
C ALA A 38 -0.26 7.34 5.74
N HIS A 39 -1.25 7.68 4.91
CA HIS A 39 -2.01 8.94 4.98
C HIS A 39 -3.35 8.84 5.73
N SER A 40 -3.64 7.71 6.38
CA SER A 40 -4.88 7.54 7.16
C SER A 40 -4.84 8.41 8.42
N VAL A 41 -5.54 9.55 8.39
CA VAL A 41 -5.67 10.47 9.54
C VAL A 41 -6.24 9.76 10.78
N PRO A 42 -7.25 8.86 10.66
CA PRO A 42 -7.73 8.07 11.79
C PRO A 42 -6.75 7.02 12.30
N GLY A 43 -5.66 6.71 11.57
CA GLY A 43 -4.62 5.80 12.02
C GLY A 43 -4.75 4.35 11.59
N PHE A 44 -5.65 3.99 10.68
CA PHE A 44 -5.94 2.59 10.29
C PHE A 44 -4.74 1.78 9.74
N GLY A 45 -3.62 2.43 9.43
CA GLY A 45 -2.38 1.75 9.04
C GLY A 45 -1.54 1.22 10.21
N THR A 46 -2.07 1.23 11.44
CA THR A 46 -1.43 0.70 12.65
C THR A 46 -2.47 0.45 13.74
N ALA A 47 -2.15 -0.40 14.71
CA ALA A 47 -2.90 -0.59 15.94
C ALA A 47 -1.95 -1.16 17.03
N ASP A 48 -2.34 -1.07 18.30
CA ASP A 48 -1.63 -1.74 19.39
C ASP A 48 -1.78 -3.26 19.26
N ASP A 49 -0.70 -4.00 19.52
CA ASP A 49 -0.65 -5.47 19.50
C ASP A 49 -1.07 -6.12 18.16
N ALA A 50 -1.23 -5.34 17.10
CA ALA A 50 -1.55 -5.82 15.77
C ALA A 50 -0.31 -6.27 14.99
N VAL A 51 -0.53 -7.14 14.01
CA VAL A 51 0.44 -7.35 12.92
C VAL A 51 0.13 -6.34 11.81
N VAL A 52 1.14 -5.59 11.38
CA VAL A 52 1.01 -4.63 10.28
C VAL A 52 1.53 -5.23 8.99
N ALA A 53 0.67 -5.36 7.98
CA ALA A 53 1.09 -5.58 6.59
C ALA A 53 1.48 -4.23 5.97
N ASP A 54 2.79 -3.95 5.96
CA ASP A 54 3.36 -2.74 5.35
C ASP A 54 3.66 -3.00 3.87
N LEU A 55 2.85 -2.41 2.99
CA LEU A 55 2.93 -2.58 1.56
C LEU A 55 3.94 -1.63 0.90
N SER A 56 4.62 -0.77 1.65
CA SER A 56 5.52 0.26 1.09
C SER A 56 6.69 -0.28 0.25
N GLY A 57 6.97 -1.59 0.29
CA GLY A 57 7.89 -2.27 -0.62
C GLY A 57 7.31 -2.61 -2.00
N MET A 58 5.99 -2.59 -2.17
CA MET A 58 5.25 -3.01 -3.38
C MET A 58 4.77 -1.81 -4.20
N ARG A 59 5.72 -1.01 -4.72
CA ARG A 59 5.47 0.29 -5.38
C ARG A 59 5.51 0.27 -6.91
N SER A 60 5.60 -0.90 -7.53
CA SER A 60 5.68 -1.01 -8.99
C SER A 60 4.42 -0.47 -9.68
N VAL A 61 4.59 0.25 -10.78
CA VAL A 61 3.49 0.64 -11.67
C VAL A 61 3.86 0.25 -13.09
N SER A 62 3.05 -0.59 -13.73
CA SER A 62 3.18 -0.93 -15.15
C SER A 62 2.06 -0.26 -15.94
N VAL A 63 2.39 0.23 -17.13
CA VAL A 63 1.45 0.95 -18.00
C VAL A 63 1.40 0.26 -19.35
N ASP A 64 0.19 -0.05 -19.80
CA ASP A 64 -0.11 -0.42 -21.18
C ASP A 64 -0.68 0.82 -21.88
N PRO A 65 0.10 1.50 -22.74
CA PRO A 65 -0.35 2.71 -23.40
C PRO A 65 -1.37 2.46 -24.52
N GLU A 66 -1.37 1.26 -25.12
CA GLU A 66 -2.32 0.90 -26.19
C GLU A 66 -3.69 0.63 -25.59
N ALA A 67 -3.75 -0.18 -24.54
CA ALA A 67 -4.98 -0.44 -23.79
C ALA A 67 -5.38 0.74 -22.89
N ARG A 68 -4.47 1.72 -22.68
CA ARG A 68 -4.62 2.84 -21.75
C ARG A 68 -4.95 2.40 -20.32
N THR A 69 -4.29 1.33 -19.88
CA THR A 69 -4.45 0.78 -18.52
C THR A 69 -3.14 0.86 -17.74
N ALA A 70 -3.25 0.97 -16.42
CA ALA A 70 -2.10 0.91 -15.52
C ALA A 70 -2.39 -0.07 -14.38
N THR A 71 -1.41 -0.90 -14.04
CA THR A 71 -1.46 -1.81 -12.89
C THR A 71 -0.46 -1.31 -11.86
N ALA A 72 -0.95 -0.92 -10.68
CA ALA A 72 -0.14 -0.42 -9.59
C ALA A 72 -0.09 -1.44 -8.43
N GLY A 73 1.08 -1.59 -7.82
CA GLY A 73 1.23 -2.34 -6.58
C GLY A 73 0.52 -1.64 -5.42
N GLY A 74 0.07 -2.41 -4.43
CA GLY A 74 -0.71 -1.88 -3.29
C GLY A 74 0.02 -0.87 -2.41
N GLY A 75 1.35 -0.75 -2.54
CA GLY A 75 2.15 0.26 -1.85
C GLY A 75 2.42 1.52 -2.66
N ALA A 76 2.04 1.55 -3.94
CA ALA A 76 2.33 2.68 -4.81
C ALA A 76 1.69 3.97 -4.29
N THR A 77 2.39 5.08 -4.48
CA THR A 77 1.90 6.42 -4.21
C THR A 77 1.38 7.08 -5.49
N TRP A 78 0.61 8.16 -5.35
CA TRP A 78 0.22 8.98 -6.51
C TRP A 78 1.42 9.56 -7.26
N GLY A 79 2.55 9.79 -6.59
CA GLY A 79 3.82 10.16 -7.21
C GLY A 79 4.33 9.06 -8.15
N ASP A 80 4.39 7.82 -7.66
CA ASP A 80 4.83 6.66 -8.45
C ASP A 80 3.92 6.43 -9.66
N PHE A 81 2.60 6.52 -9.45
CA PHE A 81 1.61 6.36 -10.51
C PHE A 81 1.76 7.43 -11.59
N ASN A 82 1.81 8.69 -11.19
CA ASN A 82 1.93 9.80 -12.13
C ASN A 82 3.26 9.73 -12.89
N GLU A 83 4.37 9.44 -12.22
CA GLU A 83 5.68 9.27 -12.88
C GLU A 83 5.64 8.19 -13.97
N ALA A 84 4.98 7.06 -13.70
CA ALA A 84 4.88 5.95 -14.65
C ALA A 84 3.96 6.25 -15.85
N THR A 85 2.87 7.01 -15.66
CA THR A 85 1.90 7.27 -16.74
C THR A 85 2.22 8.50 -17.59
N GLN A 86 2.93 9.48 -17.01
CA GLN A 86 3.27 10.75 -17.67
C GLN A 86 3.99 10.59 -19.03
N PRO A 87 4.97 9.68 -19.21
CA PRO A 87 5.64 9.48 -20.50
C PRO A 87 4.70 9.12 -21.66
N TYR A 88 3.51 8.58 -21.35
CA TYR A 88 2.50 8.18 -22.32
C TYR A 88 1.36 9.19 -22.48
N ALA A 89 1.47 10.37 -21.84
CA ALA A 89 0.40 11.37 -21.77
C ALA A 89 -0.93 10.79 -21.22
N LEU A 90 -0.83 9.82 -20.31
CA LEU A 90 -1.97 9.19 -19.65
C LEU A 90 -2.08 9.66 -18.20
N ALA A 91 -3.32 9.80 -17.73
CA ALA A 91 -3.66 10.13 -16.36
C ALA A 91 -5.04 9.55 -16.02
N THR A 92 -5.33 9.43 -14.73
CA THR A 92 -6.66 9.13 -14.19
C THR A 92 -6.93 10.02 -12.97
N THR A 93 -8.18 10.04 -12.49
CA THR A 93 -8.55 10.81 -11.30
C THR A 93 -7.86 10.27 -10.06
N GLY A 94 -7.30 11.16 -9.23
CA GLY A 94 -6.51 10.77 -8.06
C GLY A 94 -6.25 11.87 -7.05
N GLY A 95 -5.42 11.56 -6.05
CA GLY A 95 -5.00 12.50 -5.03
C GLY A 95 -4.01 13.54 -5.56
N ILE A 96 -4.07 14.76 -5.01
CA ILE A 96 -3.15 15.86 -5.36
C ILE A 96 -1.82 15.80 -4.59
N ILE A 97 -1.76 15.05 -3.49
CA ILE A 97 -0.56 14.89 -2.67
C ILE A 97 0.19 13.65 -3.13
N SER A 98 1.36 13.84 -3.73
CA SER A 98 2.13 12.75 -4.37
C SER A 98 2.49 11.61 -3.42
N THR A 99 2.63 11.87 -2.13
CA THR A 99 2.96 10.83 -1.13
C THR A 99 1.77 10.00 -0.68
N THR A 100 0.53 10.37 -1.04
CA THR A 100 -0.66 9.59 -0.69
C THR A 100 -0.65 8.28 -1.47
N GLY A 101 -0.98 7.17 -0.79
CA GLY A 101 -1.10 5.85 -1.42
C GLY A 101 -2.24 5.82 -2.43
N VAL A 102 -2.10 5.01 -3.47
CA VAL A 102 -3.21 4.74 -4.42
C VAL A 102 -4.23 3.75 -3.85
N GLY A 103 -3.82 2.94 -2.86
CA GLY A 103 -4.65 2.00 -2.11
C GLY A 103 -4.97 2.47 -0.69
#